data_AF-A0A8S2WI09-F1
#
_entry.id   AF-A0A8S2WI09-F1
#
_cell.length_a   1.000
_cell.length_b   1.000
_cell.length_c   1.000
_cell.angle_alpha   90.00
_cell.angle_beta   90.00
_cell.angle_gamma   90.00
#
_symmetry.space_group_name_H-M   'P 1'
#
loop_
_entity.id
_entity.type
_entity.pdbx_description
1 polymer ?
#
loop_
_entity_poly.entity_id
_entity_poly.type
_entity_poly.pdbx_seq_one_letter_code
_entity_poly.pdbx_strand_id
1 'polypeptide(L)'
;VASPVSQVVQSGKVSSTSSDSKTHLVSNDPDLQSTPYGQIKLGIQYAPNRKSLSVTVYACKHLANVHSHNLPDPYVRVNLLPDFKKDKKKTKSIHDTINPVYDDLFEWSASLADIHRQHLHISVKNNSPLFAQEQTYMGEIEIDLSNLDGEKSSIKLSKNFQEVTRVFISNSSNRVKDANEGILVAGGQDKGNDLTQLSFPHGIVVDQTGAIYEADGGNQ
;
A
#
# COMPACT_ATOMS: atom_id res chain seq x y z
N VAL A 1 -13.55 -28.29 -7.38
CA VAL A 1 -12.39 -28.93 -6.71
C VAL A 1 -11.45 -27.81 -6.33
N ALA A 2 -11.05 -27.69 -5.06
CA ALA A 2 -10.12 -26.65 -4.64
C ALA A 2 -8.71 -27.03 -5.12
N SER A 3 -8.08 -26.16 -5.91
CA SER A 3 -6.72 -26.38 -6.43
C SER A 3 -5.74 -25.42 -5.74
N PRO A 4 -4.55 -25.89 -5.33
CA PRO A 4 -3.53 -25.01 -4.76
C PRO A 4 -2.84 -24.17 -5.86
N VAL A 5 -2.72 -22.86 -5.63
CA VAL A 5 -1.96 -21.95 -6.51
C VAL A 5 -0.48 -22.02 -6.12
N SER A 6 0.37 -22.61 -6.97
CA SER A 6 1.84 -22.62 -6.77
C SER A 6 2.49 -21.44 -7.49
N GLN A 7 3.49 -20.81 -6.84
CA GLN A 7 4.26 -19.69 -7.37
C GLN A 7 4.99 -20.09 -8.67
N VAL A 8 4.72 -19.38 -9.76
CA VAL A 8 5.47 -19.51 -11.02
C VAL A 8 6.64 -18.53 -10.99
N VAL A 9 7.86 -19.07 -10.79
CA VAL A 9 9.12 -18.35 -11.03
C VAL A 9 9.46 -18.49 -12.51
N GLN A 10 9.54 -17.38 -13.24
CA GLN A 10 10.12 -17.37 -14.60
C GLN A 10 11.45 -16.60 -14.62
N SER A 11 12.50 -17.35 -14.94
CA SER A 11 13.85 -16.92 -15.26
C SER A 11 13.93 -16.30 -16.67
N GLY A 12 14.62 -15.15 -16.80
CA GLY A 12 14.81 -14.46 -18.08
C GLY A 12 16.18 -13.75 -18.22
N LYS A 13 17.12 -14.49 -18.82
CA LYS A 13 18.36 -14.18 -19.57
C LYS A 13 18.97 -12.76 -19.64
N VAL A 14 20.29 -12.75 -19.40
CA VAL A 14 21.29 -11.67 -19.55
C VAL A 14 21.60 -11.34 -21.02
N SER A 15 21.72 -10.06 -21.37
CA SER A 15 22.45 -9.58 -22.55
C SER A 15 23.16 -8.25 -22.21
N SER A 16 24.48 -8.24 -22.38
CA SER A 16 25.39 -7.12 -22.10
C SER A 16 25.66 -6.26 -23.33
N THR A 17 25.73 -4.93 -23.19
CA THR A 17 26.74 -4.06 -23.84
C THR A 17 26.90 -2.73 -23.08
N SER A 18 28.17 -2.36 -22.87
CA SER A 18 28.83 -1.12 -22.41
C SER A 18 28.18 0.20 -22.86
N SER A 19 28.35 1.39 -22.24
CA SER A 19 29.27 1.96 -21.24
C SER A 19 28.79 3.40 -20.99
N ASP A 20 28.67 3.84 -19.72
CA ASP A 20 29.19 5.14 -19.23
C ASP A 20 28.67 5.48 -17.82
N SER A 21 29.54 5.26 -16.84
CA SER A 21 29.95 6.24 -15.83
C SER A 21 28.89 7.22 -15.27
N LYS A 22 28.10 6.78 -14.26
CA LYS A 22 27.81 7.60 -13.07
C LYS A 22 27.34 6.73 -11.90
N THR A 23 28.24 6.65 -10.94
CA THR A 23 28.25 5.89 -9.69
C THR A 23 26.95 5.91 -8.88
N HIS A 24 26.47 4.70 -8.60
CA HIS A 24 25.77 4.27 -7.40
C HIS A 24 26.20 5.08 -6.15
N LEU A 25 25.31 5.90 -5.61
CA LEU A 25 25.40 6.31 -4.21
C LEU A 25 24.87 5.15 -3.36
N VAL A 26 25.70 4.12 -3.14
CA VAL A 26 25.51 3.27 -1.96
C VAL A 26 26.03 4.07 -0.78
N SER A 27 25.17 4.87 -0.18
CA SER A 27 25.45 5.49 1.10
C SER A 27 25.55 4.38 2.15
N ASN A 28 26.74 4.22 2.76
CA ASN A 28 26.98 3.37 3.93
C ASN A 28 26.32 3.94 5.21
N ASP A 29 25.17 4.61 5.07
CA ASP A 29 24.44 5.17 6.19
C ASP A 29 23.71 4.01 6.91
N PRO A 30 24.06 3.69 8.17
CA PRO A 30 23.42 2.61 8.90
C PRO A 30 21.91 2.84 9.08
N ASP A 31 21.43 4.10 9.06
CA ASP A 31 20.00 4.39 9.16
C ASP A 31 19.24 3.93 7.90
N LEU A 32 19.85 4.04 6.71
CA LEU A 32 19.25 3.59 5.45
C LEU A 32 19.12 2.06 5.37
N GLN A 33 20.01 1.32 6.03
CA GLN A 33 19.92 -0.15 6.12
C GLN A 33 18.77 -0.60 7.04
N SER A 34 18.39 0.22 8.02
CA SER A 34 17.30 -0.07 8.97
C SER A 34 15.89 0.31 8.46
N THR A 35 15.81 1.21 7.48
CA THR A 35 14.55 1.69 6.89
C THR A 35 14.58 1.59 5.35
N PRO A 36 14.59 0.37 4.78
CA PRO A 36 14.76 0.19 3.33
C PRO A 36 13.65 0.84 2.48
N TYR A 37 12.48 1.11 3.06
CA TYR A 37 11.34 1.79 2.42
C TYR A 37 11.09 3.21 2.95
N GLY A 38 11.95 3.70 3.84
CA GLY A 38 11.79 4.96 4.55
C GLY A 38 10.90 4.89 5.78
N GLN A 39 10.65 6.06 6.37
CA GLN A 39 9.89 6.23 7.60
C GLN A 39 8.90 7.39 7.46
N ILE A 40 7.76 7.31 8.15
CA ILE A 40 6.80 8.41 8.29
C ILE A 40 6.60 8.79 9.76
N LYS A 41 6.46 10.09 9.99
CA LYS A 41 6.08 10.68 11.28
C LYS A 41 4.65 11.18 11.23
N LEU A 42 3.84 10.73 12.19
CA LEU A 42 2.39 10.98 12.25
C LEU A 42 1.95 11.45 13.63
N GLY A 43 0.82 12.16 13.65
CA GLY A 43 0.02 12.43 14.83
C GLY A 43 -1.37 11.85 14.63
N ILE A 44 -1.91 11.14 15.60
CA ILE A 44 -3.29 10.64 15.59
C ILE A 44 -3.96 11.17 16.84
N GLN A 45 -5.17 11.69 16.74
CA GLN A 45 -5.93 12.20 17.87
C GLN A 45 -7.42 11.91 17.69
N TYR A 46 -8.09 11.52 18.77
CA TYR A 46 -9.55 11.42 18.79
C TYR A 46 -10.16 12.36 19.81
N ALA A 47 -11.15 13.15 19.42
CA ALA A 47 -11.89 14.05 20.28
C ALA A 47 -13.29 13.48 20.55
N PRO A 48 -13.56 12.83 21.70
CA PRO A 48 -14.85 12.21 22.00
C PRO A 48 -16.02 13.18 21.94
N ASN A 49 -15.83 14.39 22.47
CA ASN A 49 -16.85 15.44 22.50
C ASN A 49 -17.28 15.88 21.10
N ARG A 50 -16.36 15.83 20.13
CA ARG A 50 -16.62 16.21 18.73
C ARG A 50 -16.94 15.02 17.84
N LYS A 51 -16.81 13.79 18.36
CA LYS A 51 -16.84 12.55 17.58
C LYS A 51 -15.95 12.65 16.34
N SER A 52 -14.70 13.07 16.56
CA SER A 52 -13.80 13.43 15.47
C SER A 52 -12.43 12.78 15.63
N LEU A 53 -11.97 12.09 14.57
CA LEU A 53 -10.61 11.60 14.42
C LEU A 53 -9.81 12.59 13.59
N SER A 54 -8.64 12.97 14.06
CA SER A 54 -7.70 13.84 13.35
C SER A 54 -6.37 13.11 13.17
N VAL A 55 -5.83 13.11 11.96
CA VAL A 55 -4.52 12.54 11.60
C VAL A 55 -3.66 13.63 11.00
N THR A 56 -2.53 13.91 11.62
CA THR A 56 -1.50 14.82 11.11
C THR A 56 -0.41 14.03 10.42
N VAL A 57 -0.12 14.36 9.16
CA VAL A 57 1.03 13.85 8.43
C VAL A 57 2.16 14.87 8.54
N TYR A 58 3.17 14.60 9.36
CA TYR A 58 4.26 15.56 9.59
C TYR A 58 5.30 15.51 8.46
N ALA A 59 5.97 14.37 8.31
CA ALA A 59 7.07 14.23 7.36
C ALA A 59 7.36 12.76 7.04
N CYS A 60 8.00 12.51 5.91
CA CYS A 60 8.70 11.25 5.63
C CYS A 60 10.21 11.45 5.63
N LYS A 61 10.95 10.38 5.89
CA LYS A 61 12.42 10.35 5.82
C LYS A 61 12.89 9.14 5.06
N HIS A 62 13.98 9.30 4.31
CA HIS A 62 14.69 8.21 3.64
C HIS A 62 13.78 7.37 2.74
N LEU A 63 12.83 8.02 2.06
CA LEU A 63 11.93 7.32 1.15
C LEU A 63 12.74 6.61 0.07
N ALA A 64 12.39 5.35 -0.18
CA ALA A 64 13.11 4.53 -1.13
C ALA A 64 12.93 5.06 -2.55
N ASN A 65 14.05 5.21 -3.25
CA ASN A 65 14.09 5.62 -4.65
C ASN A 65 14.84 4.57 -5.48
N VAL A 66 14.45 3.30 -5.31
CA VAL A 66 15.21 2.13 -5.77
C VAL A 66 15.27 2.02 -7.30
N HIS A 67 14.31 2.62 -8.02
CA HIS A 67 14.11 2.37 -9.46
C HIS A 67 14.19 3.63 -10.33
N SER A 68 14.68 4.76 -9.81
CA SER A 68 14.73 6.02 -10.58
C SER A 68 16.08 6.73 -10.45
N HIS A 69 16.57 7.25 -11.58
CA HIS A 69 17.72 8.14 -11.61
C HIS A 69 17.40 9.55 -11.12
N ASN A 70 16.12 9.94 -11.10
CA ASN A 70 15.63 11.23 -10.61
C ASN A 70 15.04 11.08 -9.21
N LEU A 71 15.08 12.15 -8.43
CA LEU A 71 14.37 12.22 -7.16
C LEU A 71 12.84 12.13 -7.39
N PRO A 72 12.08 11.56 -6.44
CA PRO A 72 10.65 11.40 -6.58
C PRO A 72 9.88 12.66 -6.17
N ASP A 73 8.60 12.70 -6.55
CA ASP A 73 7.63 13.71 -6.12
C ASP A 73 6.63 13.11 -5.11
N PRO A 74 7.04 12.82 -3.87
CA PRO A 74 6.21 12.05 -2.95
C PRO A 74 4.96 12.83 -2.50
N TYR A 75 3.87 12.08 -2.34
CA TYR A 75 2.67 12.49 -1.62
C TYR A 75 2.13 11.33 -0.79
N VAL A 76 1.43 11.64 0.29
CA VAL A 76 0.85 10.65 1.22
C VAL A 76 -0.66 10.58 0.99
N ARG A 77 -1.22 9.37 0.87
CA ARG A 77 -2.65 9.10 0.94
C ARG A 77 -3.01 8.51 2.31
N VAL A 78 -4.14 8.92 2.86
CA VAL A 78 -4.63 8.46 4.16
C VAL A 78 -6.09 8.01 4.03
N ASN A 79 -6.35 6.73 4.31
CA ASN A 79 -7.67 6.13 4.19
C ASN A 79 -8.09 5.44 5.50
N LEU A 80 -9.39 5.45 5.80
CA LEU A 80 -9.97 4.59 6.82
C LEU A 80 -10.59 3.37 6.15
N LEU A 81 -10.10 2.18 6.50
CA LEU A 81 -10.62 0.90 6.00
C LEU A 81 -11.64 0.32 6.99
N PRO A 82 -12.70 -0.38 6.51
CA PRO A 82 -12.90 -0.88 5.14
C PRO A 82 -13.57 0.12 4.17
N ASP A 83 -13.94 1.30 4.62
CA ASP A 83 -14.76 2.28 3.86
C ASP A 83 -13.94 3.05 2.79
N PHE A 84 -13.27 2.34 1.87
CA PHE A 84 -12.38 2.89 0.83
C PHE A 84 -13.02 3.90 -0.14
N LYS A 85 -14.36 4.00 -0.12
CA LYS A 85 -15.13 4.89 -0.99
C LYS A 85 -15.35 6.27 -0.39
N LYS A 86 -15.12 6.48 0.91
CA LYS A 86 -15.29 7.77 1.57
C LYS A 86 -13.95 8.51 1.63
N ASP A 87 -13.95 9.71 1.06
CA ASP A 87 -12.89 10.71 1.13
C ASP A 87 -11.47 10.23 0.83
N LYS A 88 -11.05 10.35 -0.44
CA LYS A 88 -9.65 10.19 -0.88
C LYS A 88 -8.81 11.34 -0.33
N LYS A 89 -8.42 11.28 0.95
CA LYS A 89 -7.59 12.29 1.60
C LYS A 89 -6.12 12.07 1.25
N LYS A 90 -5.46 13.13 0.77
CA LYS A 90 -4.05 13.10 0.40
C LYS A 90 -3.37 14.45 0.61
N THR A 91 -2.07 14.42 0.83
CA THR A 91 -1.23 15.62 0.84
C THR A 91 -1.02 16.15 -0.58
N LYS A 92 -0.45 17.34 -0.69
CA LYS A 92 0.17 17.76 -1.96
C LYS A 92 1.46 16.98 -2.19
N SER A 93 1.83 16.82 -3.46
CA SER A 93 3.14 16.30 -3.83
C SER A 93 4.20 17.36 -3.55
N ILE A 94 5.35 16.93 -3.02
CA ILE A 94 6.53 17.78 -2.84
C ILE A 94 7.56 17.34 -3.87
N HIS A 95 8.11 18.29 -4.62
CA HIS A 95 8.96 17.99 -5.77
C HIS A 95 10.38 17.54 -5.35
N ASP A 96 10.95 16.61 -6.10
CA ASP A 96 12.36 16.22 -6.08
C ASP A 96 12.91 15.95 -4.66
N THR A 97 12.26 15.09 -3.88
CA THR A 97 12.71 14.81 -2.51
C THR A 97 12.39 13.41 -2.00
N ILE A 98 13.31 12.84 -1.21
CA ILE A 98 13.09 11.62 -0.40
C ILE A 98 12.83 11.92 1.08
N ASN A 99 12.78 13.20 1.46
CA ASN A 99 12.54 13.68 2.84
C ASN A 99 11.46 14.79 2.88
N PRO A 100 10.23 14.52 2.38
CA PRO A 100 9.18 15.53 2.32
C PRO A 100 8.64 15.90 3.71
N VAL A 101 8.31 17.18 3.90
CA VAL A 101 7.63 17.73 5.09
C VAL A 101 6.29 18.31 4.67
N TYR A 102 5.20 17.82 5.26
CA TYR A 102 3.83 18.11 4.82
C TYR A 102 3.08 18.99 5.83
N ASP A 103 3.10 18.62 7.11
CA ASP A 103 2.29 19.22 8.19
C ASP A 103 0.78 19.32 7.87
N ASP A 104 0.27 18.42 7.02
CA ASP A 104 -1.14 18.33 6.63
C ASP A 104 -1.99 17.67 7.73
N LEU A 105 -3.22 18.17 7.94
CA LEU A 105 -4.20 17.65 8.90
C LEU A 105 -5.43 17.08 8.18
N PHE A 106 -5.78 15.84 8.49
CA PHE A 106 -6.95 15.15 7.95
C PHE A 106 -7.93 14.82 9.07
N GLU A 107 -9.20 15.17 8.90
CA GLU A 107 -10.24 14.95 9.92
C GLU A 107 -11.40 14.09 9.41
N TRP A 108 -11.91 13.20 10.25
CA TRP A 108 -13.12 12.39 10.00
C TRP A 108 -14.10 12.55 11.15
N SER A 109 -15.39 12.59 10.81
CA SER A 109 -16.48 12.60 11.79
C SER A 109 -17.00 11.18 11.99
N ALA A 110 -16.69 10.56 13.12
CA ALA A 110 -17.06 9.18 13.45
C ALA A 110 -17.09 8.94 14.96
N SER A 111 -17.94 8.02 15.42
CA SER A 111 -17.96 7.62 16.84
C SER A 111 -16.73 6.78 17.19
N LEU A 112 -16.36 6.74 18.47
CA LEU A 112 -15.21 5.96 18.91
C LEU A 112 -15.40 4.46 18.60
N ALA A 113 -16.64 3.97 18.75
CA ALA A 113 -17.02 2.60 18.43
C ALA A 113 -16.87 2.27 16.94
N ASP A 114 -17.08 3.24 16.04
CA ASP A 114 -16.83 3.06 14.61
C ASP A 114 -15.33 3.07 14.32
N ILE A 115 -14.58 3.99 14.93
CA ILE A 115 -13.12 4.08 14.79
C ILE A 115 -12.42 2.82 15.27
N HIS A 116 -12.85 2.23 16.38
CA HIS A 116 -12.29 0.98 16.92
C HIS A 116 -12.44 -0.24 15.99
N ARG A 117 -13.33 -0.15 15.00
CA ARG A 117 -13.55 -1.21 13.99
C ARG A 117 -12.79 -0.95 12.69
N GLN A 118 -12.02 0.13 12.64
CA GLN A 118 -11.33 0.59 11.45
C GLN A 118 -9.81 0.51 11.62
N HIS A 119 -9.13 0.46 10.49
CA HIS A 119 -7.68 0.59 10.42
C HIS A 119 -7.34 1.80 9.57
N LEU A 120 -6.29 2.52 9.98
CA LEU A 120 -5.75 3.62 9.20
C LEU A 120 -4.74 3.06 8.21
N HIS A 121 -5.02 3.21 6.92
CA HIS A 121 -4.15 2.80 5.83
C HIS A 121 -3.46 4.04 5.24
N ILE A 122 -2.13 4.04 5.28
CA ILE A 122 -1.31 5.16 4.84
C ILE A 122 -0.33 4.68 3.80
N SER A 123 -0.37 5.29 2.61
CA SER A 123 0.55 4.97 1.52
C SER A 123 1.27 6.20 1.02
N VAL A 124 2.56 6.05 0.70
CA VAL A 124 3.36 7.07 0.02
C VAL A 124 3.49 6.68 -1.44
N LYS A 125 3.24 7.66 -2.30
CA LYS A 125 3.27 7.49 -3.74
C LYS A 125 4.12 8.59 -4.39
N ASN A 126 4.82 8.23 -5.45
CA ASN A 126 5.52 9.15 -6.32
C ASN A 126 4.55 9.72 -7.36
N ASN A 127 4.45 11.04 -7.44
CA ASN A 127 3.67 11.74 -8.46
C ASN A 127 4.49 11.91 -9.75
N SER A 128 4.81 10.79 -10.41
CA SER A 128 5.50 10.83 -11.69
C SER A 128 4.55 11.12 -12.86
N PRO A 129 5.01 11.83 -13.90
CA PRO A 129 4.19 12.15 -15.07
C PRO A 129 3.67 10.90 -15.79
N LEU A 130 2.55 11.09 -16.50
CA LEU A 130 1.59 10.15 -17.11
C LEU A 130 2.14 8.91 -17.86
N PHE A 131 3.45 8.80 -18.11
CA PHE A 131 4.07 7.68 -18.83
C PHE A 131 4.87 6.72 -17.94
N ALA A 132 5.00 7.00 -16.64
CA ALA A 132 5.70 6.16 -15.67
C ALA A 132 4.73 5.30 -14.82
N GLN A 133 3.81 4.58 -15.48
CA GLN A 133 2.72 3.85 -14.83
C GLN A 133 3.17 2.82 -13.78
N GLU A 134 4.41 2.33 -13.84
CA GLU A 134 4.81 1.15 -13.07
C GLU A 134 5.45 1.45 -11.71
N GLN A 135 5.78 2.69 -11.37
CA GLN A 135 6.56 2.99 -10.15
C GLN A 135 6.05 4.20 -9.37
N THR A 136 4.72 4.29 -9.19
CA THR A 136 4.12 5.35 -8.36
C THR A 136 4.08 5.02 -6.87
N TYR A 137 4.54 3.87 -6.41
CA TYR A 137 4.38 3.45 -5.01
C TYR A 137 5.73 3.35 -4.29
N MET A 138 5.79 3.91 -3.09
CA MET A 138 7.04 4.00 -2.32
C MET A 138 6.99 3.24 -0.99
N GLY A 139 5.78 2.98 -0.46
CA GLY A 139 5.59 2.21 0.76
C GLY A 139 4.23 2.46 1.42
N GLU A 140 3.86 1.60 2.38
CA GLU A 140 2.68 1.81 3.22
C GLU A 140 2.86 1.30 4.64
N ILE A 141 1.92 1.70 5.49
CA ILE A 141 1.72 1.19 6.83
C ILE A 141 0.22 1.08 7.11
N GLU A 142 -0.13 0.15 7.99
CA GLU A 142 -1.44 0.07 8.61
C GLU A 142 -1.33 0.30 10.12
N ILE A 143 -2.29 1.03 10.67
CA ILE A 143 -2.38 1.29 12.10
C ILE A 143 -3.75 0.84 12.58
N ASP A 144 -3.75 -0.12 13.50
CA ASP A 144 -4.95 -0.52 14.23
C ASP A 144 -5.40 0.58 15.19
N LEU A 145 -6.66 0.97 15.07
CA LEU A 145 -7.29 2.00 15.87
C LEU A 145 -8.14 1.43 17.02
N SER A 146 -8.18 0.10 17.19
CA SER A 146 -8.96 -0.59 18.23
C SER A 146 -8.62 -0.15 19.67
N ASN A 147 -7.35 0.20 19.91
CA ASN A 147 -6.84 0.60 21.22
C ASN A 147 -6.78 2.13 21.42
N LEU A 148 -7.49 2.91 20.60
CA LEU A 148 -7.47 4.37 20.72
C LEU A 148 -8.36 4.79 21.92
N ASP A 149 -7.72 5.24 23.00
CA ASP A 149 -8.43 5.64 24.22
C ASP A 149 -8.86 7.11 24.17
N GLY A 150 -10.15 7.38 24.37
CA GLY A 150 -10.75 8.72 24.20
C GLY A 150 -10.15 9.85 25.06
N GLU A 151 -9.49 9.55 26.18
CA GLU A 151 -8.88 10.55 27.08
C GLU A 151 -7.36 10.70 26.91
N LYS A 152 -6.67 9.73 26.29
CA LYS A 152 -5.23 9.76 25.93
C LYS A 152 -5.04 9.48 24.44
N SER A 153 -5.86 10.13 23.61
CA SER A 153 -5.99 9.75 22.20
C SER A 153 -4.92 10.35 21.30
N SER A 154 -4.07 11.25 21.80
CA SER A 154 -3.02 11.91 21.02
C SER A 154 -1.75 11.07 20.97
N ILE A 155 -1.56 10.35 19.87
CA ILE A 155 -0.39 9.50 19.62
C ILE A 155 0.48 10.17 18.57
N LYS A 156 1.72 10.53 18.93
CA LYS A 156 2.76 10.85 17.95
C LYS A 156 3.62 9.62 17.74
N LEU A 157 3.80 9.21 16.49
CA LEU A 157 4.49 7.97 16.16
C LEU A 157 5.36 8.14 14.92
N SER A 158 6.48 7.41 14.92
CA SER A 158 7.30 7.17 13.74
C SER A 158 7.16 5.70 13.36
N LYS A 159 6.90 5.42 12.08
CA LYS A 159 6.73 4.06 11.57
C LYS A 159 7.53 3.89 10.29
N ASN A 160 8.23 2.76 10.21
CA ASN A 160 8.95 2.38 9.01
C ASN A 160 7.95 1.85 8.00
N PHE A 161 8.07 2.26 6.74
CA PHE A 161 7.31 1.66 5.67
C PHE A 161 7.73 0.20 5.48
N GLN A 162 6.76 -0.62 5.09
CA GLN A 162 6.99 -2.02 4.79
C GLN A 162 6.89 -2.26 3.29
N GLU A 163 7.59 -3.28 2.82
CA GLU A 163 7.27 -3.88 1.54
C GLU A 163 5.86 -4.46 1.66
N VAL A 164 4.95 -4.03 0.80
CA VAL A 164 3.65 -4.68 0.73
C VAL A 164 3.43 -5.23 -0.65
N THR A 165 3.51 -6.56 -0.73
CA THR A 165 2.99 -7.32 -1.85
C THR A 165 1.47 -7.40 -1.69
N ARG A 166 0.74 -6.45 -2.29
CA ARG A 166 -0.71 -6.61 -2.38
C ARG A 166 -1.03 -7.74 -3.36
N VAL A 167 -1.93 -8.61 -2.95
CA VAL A 167 -2.42 -9.74 -3.76
C VAL A 167 -3.87 -9.46 -4.12
N PHE A 168 -4.23 -9.57 -5.40
CA PHE A 168 -5.61 -9.39 -5.84
C PHE A 168 -6.18 -10.68 -6.43
N ILE A 169 -7.46 -10.86 -6.15
CA ILE A 169 -8.32 -11.84 -6.81
C ILE A 169 -9.33 -11.04 -7.61
N SER A 170 -9.40 -11.26 -8.92
CA SER A 170 -10.33 -10.54 -9.80
C SER A 170 -11.31 -11.49 -10.44
N ASN A 171 -12.61 -11.17 -10.35
CA ASN A 171 -13.64 -11.86 -11.12
C ASN A 171 -14.46 -10.84 -11.93
N SER A 172 -15.34 -11.31 -12.81
CA SER A 172 -16.19 -10.44 -13.66
C SER A 172 -17.05 -9.44 -12.86
N SER A 173 -17.33 -9.73 -11.59
CA SER A 173 -18.12 -8.90 -10.65
C SER A 173 -17.26 -8.03 -9.72
N ASN A 174 -15.97 -8.32 -9.60
CA ASN A 174 -15.02 -7.65 -8.70
C ASN A 174 -13.74 -7.31 -9.47
N ARG A 175 -13.90 -6.65 -10.62
CA ARG A 175 -12.78 -5.90 -11.22
C ARG A 175 -12.32 -4.93 -10.16
N VAL A 176 -11.15 -5.19 -9.58
CA VAL A 176 -10.50 -4.24 -8.69
C VAL A 176 -10.01 -3.11 -9.57
N LYS A 177 -10.97 -2.25 -9.93
CA LYS A 177 -10.90 -1.18 -10.94
C LYS A 177 -9.87 -0.09 -10.63
N ASP A 178 -9.26 -0.15 -9.44
CA ASP A 178 -8.21 0.73 -8.97
C ASP A 178 -6.99 -0.05 -8.43
N ALA A 179 -6.94 -1.38 -8.57
CA ALA A 179 -5.76 -2.19 -8.26
C ALA A 179 -4.79 -2.15 -9.44
N ASN A 180 -4.04 -1.06 -9.51
CA ASN A 180 -2.98 -0.93 -10.49
C ASN A 180 -1.63 -1.45 -9.97
N GLU A 181 -1.58 -2.00 -8.75
CA GLU A 181 -0.33 -2.33 -8.03
C GLU A 181 -0.51 -3.56 -7.11
N GLY A 182 -0.08 -4.75 -7.56
CA GLY A 182 -0.10 -6.02 -6.83
C GLY A 182 -0.06 -7.26 -7.75
N ILE A 183 0.12 -8.45 -7.18
CA ILE A 183 0.17 -9.71 -7.95
C ILE A 183 -1.26 -10.23 -8.14
N LEU A 184 -1.68 -10.39 -9.39
CA LEU A 184 -2.88 -11.13 -9.74
C LEU A 184 -2.59 -12.61 -9.57
N VAL A 185 -3.12 -13.22 -8.51
CA VAL A 185 -2.88 -14.64 -8.19
C VAL A 185 -3.97 -15.57 -8.70
N ALA A 186 -5.16 -15.03 -9.00
CA ALA A 186 -6.29 -15.77 -9.55
C ALA A 186 -7.27 -14.84 -10.29
N GLY A 187 -7.80 -15.34 -11.41
CA GLY A 187 -8.78 -14.66 -12.27
C GLY A 187 -8.22 -13.55 -13.17
N GLY A 188 -9.10 -12.83 -13.87
CA GLY A 188 -8.75 -11.70 -14.75
C GLY A 188 -8.59 -12.02 -16.25
N GLN A 189 -8.49 -13.30 -16.62
CA GLN A 189 -8.38 -13.78 -18.02
C GLN A 189 -9.66 -14.45 -18.54
N ASP A 190 -10.82 -13.86 -18.19
CA ASP A 190 -12.16 -14.39 -18.49
C ASP A 190 -12.45 -15.80 -17.91
N LYS A 191 -13.58 -16.39 -18.32
CA LYS A 191 -14.06 -17.70 -17.86
C LYS A 191 -13.23 -18.83 -18.50
N GLY A 192 -12.76 -19.79 -17.70
CA GLY A 192 -12.09 -20.99 -18.19
C GLY A 192 -11.48 -21.83 -17.06
N ASN A 193 -10.66 -22.82 -17.41
CA ASN A 193 -10.16 -23.85 -16.48
C ASN A 193 -8.71 -23.63 -16.02
N ASP A 194 -8.05 -22.58 -16.51
CA ASP A 194 -6.67 -22.27 -16.14
C ASP A 194 -6.59 -21.60 -14.77
N LEU A 195 -5.41 -21.64 -14.13
CA LEU A 195 -5.15 -21.03 -12.81
C LEU A 195 -5.43 -19.51 -12.75
N THR A 196 -5.43 -18.84 -13.90
CA THR A 196 -5.71 -17.40 -14.03
C THR A 196 -7.12 -17.10 -14.52
N GLN A 197 -8.00 -18.10 -14.59
CA GLN A 197 -9.38 -17.99 -15.06
C GLN A 197 -10.33 -18.38 -13.93
N LEU A 198 -11.46 -17.66 -13.82
CA LEU A 198 -12.49 -17.92 -12.82
C LEU A 198 -13.87 -17.83 -13.45
N SER A 199 -14.74 -18.79 -13.15
CA SER A 199 -16.07 -18.91 -13.75
C SER A 199 -17.18 -18.33 -12.88
N PHE A 200 -17.34 -18.89 -11.69
CA PHE A 200 -18.31 -18.50 -10.67
C PHE A 200 -17.66 -18.65 -9.29
N PRO A 201 -16.71 -17.77 -8.95
CA PRO A 201 -16.11 -17.80 -7.62
C PRO A 201 -17.13 -17.38 -6.56
N HIS A 202 -17.25 -18.20 -5.52
CA HIS A 202 -18.27 -18.05 -4.46
C HIS A 202 -17.69 -17.88 -3.06
N GLY A 203 -16.40 -18.10 -2.87
CA GLY A 203 -15.77 -17.97 -1.55
C GLY A 203 -14.26 -17.92 -1.61
N ILE A 204 -13.67 -17.24 -0.61
CA ILE A 204 -12.23 -17.20 -0.38
C ILE A 204 -12.00 -17.67 1.06
N VAL A 205 -11.05 -18.57 1.25
CA VAL A 205 -10.59 -19.00 2.58
C VAL A 205 -9.07 -18.94 2.64
N VAL A 206 -8.54 -18.53 3.79
CA VAL A 206 -7.11 -18.51 4.06
C VAL A 206 -6.82 -19.57 5.12
N ASP A 207 -5.86 -20.45 4.88
CA ASP A 207 -5.46 -21.45 5.87
C ASP A 207 -4.43 -20.91 6.88
N GLN A 208 -4.02 -21.77 7.81
CA GLN A 208 -3.04 -21.42 8.86
C GLN A 208 -1.63 -21.16 8.33
N THR A 209 -1.34 -21.55 7.09
CA THR A 209 -0.04 -21.31 6.41
C THR A 209 -0.04 -20.02 5.61
N GLY A 210 -1.19 -19.33 5.52
CA GLY A 210 -1.37 -18.14 4.68
C GLY A 210 -1.69 -18.47 3.22
N ALA A 211 -1.96 -19.74 2.89
CA ALA A 211 -2.40 -20.11 1.55
C ALA A 211 -3.84 -19.63 1.34
N ILE A 212 -4.06 -18.95 0.22
CA ILE A 212 -5.38 -18.44 -0.18
C ILE A 212 -6.01 -19.46 -1.12
N TYR A 213 -7.22 -19.91 -0.77
CA TYR A 213 -8.03 -20.82 -1.56
C TYR A 213 -9.27 -20.07 -2.06
N GLU A 214 -9.55 -20.23 -3.34
CA GLU A 214 -10.76 -19.72 -3.96
C GLU A 214 -11.67 -20.87 -4.37
N ALA A 215 -12.94 -20.78 -4.00
CA ALA A 215 -13.96 -21.74 -4.40
C ALA A 215 -14.59 -21.25 -5.70
N ASP A 216 -14.22 -21.89 -6.82
CA ASP A 216 -14.77 -21.61 -8.14
C ASP A 216 -15.75 -22.71 -8.59
N GLY A 217 -16.89 -22.29 -9.15
CA GLY A 217 -17.97 -23.15 -9.63
C GLY A 217 -18.12 -23.08 -11.15
N GLY A 218 -18.64 -24.14 -11.76
CA GLY A 218 -18.99 -24.15 -13.19
C GLY A 218 -17.80 -24.19 -14.17
N ASN A 219 -16.65 -24.69 -13.70
CA ASN A 219 -15.51 -25.10 -14.52
C ASN A 219 -15.87 -26.38 -15.28
N GLN A 220 -15.48 -26.48 -16.56
CA GLN A 220 -15.84 -27.58 -17.46
C GLN A 220 -14.79 -28.69 -17.45
#